data_AF-A0A101X2T5-F1
#
_entry.id   AF-A0A101X2T5-F1
#
_cell.length_a   1.000
_cell.length_b   1.000
_cell.length_c   1.000
_cell.angle_alpha   90.00
_cell.angle_beta   90.00
_cell.angle_gamma   90.00
#
_symmetry.space_group_name_H-M   'P 1'
#
loop_
_entity.id
_entity.type
_entity.pdbx_description
1 polymer ?
#
loop_
_entity_poly.entity_id
_entity_poly.type
_entity_poly.pdbx_seq_one_letter_code
_entity_poly.pdbx_strand_id
1 'polypeptide(L)'
;MQMPTPVLAPISSSTVSVNAAEGATVRAGPIIAVIRPGTYAMVGNETLSNYSFSIVLYSVYGLGASPDGGWPVYAFAFAVNGMVSPAVTFVDSMGKPRPIITIAYMPDNWSSWTWLGYKALSNGTLVGGRYAFVDKWYYVGGGAFVNIQFVKPVPWVFTAGPYSYMPQFATFKPPMSSAASGLVPVEIAEAAINGTIGGALRVGNIIAVIPPGTYLSDGQTMYKTYNFSLIYYATLSMPGIGGMAPFGAYAFAANGVVSAKYTFVNAAGSPSPIVTIAVLPSETTSWTWLPSGPVQQTSAIVNGTYKFADIWLYGDGYIVNVQFVKPVPWIFLGPR
;
A
#
# COMPACT_ATOMS: atom_id res chain seq x y z
N MET A 1 32.82 10.99 -28.35
CA MET A 1 32.82 11.02 -26.87
C MET A 1 32.00 9.82 -26.42
N GLN A 2 32.62 8.81 -25.78
CA GLN A 2 31.90 7.62 -25.33
C GLN A 2 30.97 8.04 -24.18
N MET A 3 29.66 7.77 -24.29
CA MET A 3 28.78 8.00 -23.16
C MET A 3 29.27 7.14 -21.98
N PRO A 4 29.39 7.71 -20.77
CA PRO A 4 29.81 6.94 -19.60
C PRO A 4 28.87 5.74 -19.42
N THR A 5 29.44 4.58 -19.09
CA THR A 5 28.64 3.40 -18.81
C THR A 5 27.72 3.68 -17.61
N PRO A 6 26.40 3.45 -17.72
CA PRO A 6 25.48 3.65 -16.61
C PRO A 6 25.87 2.81 -15.39
N VAL A 7 25.76 3.37 -14.19
CA VAL A 7 26.03 2.68 -12.93
C VAL A 7 24.97 3.04 -11.89
N LEU A 8 24.45 2.01 -11.21
CA LEU A 8 23.67 2.13 -9.98
C LEU A 8 24.52 1.63 -8.82
N ALA A 9 25.00 2.53 -7.95
CA ALA A 9 25.84 2.18 -6.81
C ALA A 9 25.02 2.18 -5.51
N PRO A 10 24.98 1.07 -4.74
CA PRO A 10 24.16 1.00 -3.54
C PRO A 10 24.65 2.01 -2.49
N ILE A 11 23.72 2.73 -1.88
CA ILE A 11 23.98 3.73 -0.81
C ILE A 11 23.58 3.15 0.54
N SER A 12 22.41 2.52 0.59
CA SER A 12 21.82 1.98 1.82
C SER A 12 20.85 0.88 1.49
N SER A 13 20.61 -0.02 2.44
CA SER A 13 19.54 -0.99 2.36
C SER A 13 18.87 -1.20 3.71
N SER A 14 17.59 -1.54 3.66
CA SER A 14 16.85 -2.03 4.82
C SER A 14 16.31 -3.41 4.50
N THR A 15 16.45 -4.33 5.44
CA THR A 15 16.13 -5.75 5.25
C THR A 15 15.15 -6.23 6.31
N VAL A 16 14.25 -7.11 5.92
CA VAL A 16 13.33 -7.82 6.82
C VAL A 16 13.30 -9.31 6.45
N SER A 17 13.18 -10.16 7.46
CA SER A 17 12.89 -11.58 7.25
C SER A 17 11.42 -11.75 6.91
N VAL A 18 11.12 -12.49 5.85
CA VAL A 18 9.75 -12.77 5.41
C VAL A 18 9.43 -14.23 5.68
N ASN A 19 8.33 -14.44 6.41
CA ASN A 19 7.56 -15.68 6.38
C ASN A 19 6.34 -15.46 5.49
N ALA A 20 6.19 -16.24 4.43
CA ALA A 20 5.10 -16.09 3.47
C ALA A 20 3.71 -16.21 4.12
N ALA A 21 3.56 -16.90 5.25
CA ALA A 21 2.28 -17.00 5.96
C ALA A 21 1.90 -15.70 6.69
N GLU A 22 2.88 -14.91 7.12
CA GLU A 22 2.68 -13.73 7.97
C GLU A 22 2.78 -12.42 7.16
N GLY A 23 3.57 -12.43 6.08
CA GLY A 23 3.96 -11.21 5.38
C GLY A 23 5.01 -10.42 6.16
N ALA A 24 5.31 -9.22 5.68
CA ALA A 24 6.26 -8.32 6.31
C ALA A 24 6.11 -6.89 5.76
N THR A 25 6.73 -5.92 6.43
CA THR A 25 6.93 -4.58 5.86
C THR A 25 8.33 -4.08 6.17
N VAL A 26 8.86 -3.25 5.30
CA VAL A 26 10.17 -2.61 5.49
C VAL A 26 10.19 -1.25 4.83
N ARG A 27 10.94 -0.32 5.39
CA ARG A 27 11.17 1.02 4.86
C ARG A 27 12.65 1.28 4.65
N ALA A 28 13.00 1.87 3.51
CA ALA A 28 14.31 2.44 3.26
C ALA A 28 14.13 3.84 2.66
N GLY A 29 14.55 4.87 3.42
CA GLY A 29 14.36 6.26 3.04
C GLY A 29 12.89 6.59 2.72
N PRO A 30 12.58 7.07 1.51
CA PRO A 30 11.21 7.43 1.11
C PRO A 30 10.37 6.23 0.63
N ILE A 31 10.91 5.01 0.64
CA ILE A 31 10.23 3.82 0.10
C ILE A 31 9.75 2.92 1.22
N ILE A 32 8.47 2.56 1.19
CA ILE A 32 7.87 1.51 2.02
C ILE A 32 7.49 0.35 1.11
N ALA A 33 7.84 -0.87 1.50
CA ALA A 33 7.36 -2.08 0.87
C ALA A 33 6.48 -2.87 1.85
N VAL A 34 5.37 -3.37 1.34
CA VAL A 34 4.46 -4.27 2.06
C VAL A 34 4.39 -5.59 1.31
N ILE A 35 4.88 -6.64 1.97
CA ILE A 35 4.81 -8.02 1.53
C ILE A 35 3.60 -8.65 2.20
N ARG A 36 2.54 -8.90 1.42
CA ARG A 36 1.30 -9.47 1.94
C ARG A 36 1.49 -10.95 2.32
N PRO A 37 0.74 -11.48 3.30
CA PRO A 37 0.58 -12.91 3.47
C PRO A 37 0.26 -13.63 2.15
N GLY A 38 0.76 -14.84 2.00
CA GLY A 38 0.73 -15.65 0.78
C GLY A 38 1.70 -15.20 -0.32
N THR A 39 2.70 -14.36 -0.03
CA THR A 39 3.72 -13.93 -1.01
C THR A 39 5.01 -14.72 -0.86
N TYR A 40 5.27 -15.57 -1.84
CA TYR A 40 6.47 -16.38 -1.95
C TYR A 40 7.46 -15.75 -2.93
N ALA A 41 8.73 -16.10 -2.81
CA ALA A 41 9.74 -15.74 -3.80
C ALA A 41 10.11 -16.97 -4.64
N MET A 42 9.82 -16.94 -5.93
CA MET A 42 10.23 -17.97 -6.89
C MET A 42 11.61 -17.61 -7.44
N VAL A 43 12.61 -18.46 -7.18
CA VAL A 43 14.00 -18.31 -7.59
C VAL A 43 14.37 -19.53 -8.45
N GLY A 44 14.45 -19.35 -9.76
CA GLY A 44 14.57 -20.49 -10.67
C GLY A 44 13.34 -21.40 -10.56
N ASN A 45 13.54 -22.66 -10.16
CA ASN A 45 12.47 -23.64 -9.95
C ASN A 45 12.06 -23.80 -8.47
N GLU A 46 12.66 -23.03 -7.56
CA GLU A 46 12.39 -23.12 -6.13
C GLU A 46 11.45 -22.01 -5.69
N THR A 47 10.42 -22.35 -4.92
CA THR A 47 9.48 -21.39 -4.31
C THR A 47 9.79 -21.28 -2.82
N LEU A 48 10.37 -20.14 -2.43
CA LEU A 48 10.77 -19.86 -1.05
C LEU A 48 9.59 -19.31 -0.26
N SER A 49 9.25 -20.00 0.84
CA SER A 49 8.31 -19.52 1.86
C SER A 49 8.98 -18.66 2.92
N ASN A 50 10.29 -18.82 3.11
CA ASN A 50 11.11 -18.01 3.99
C ASN A 50 12.27 -17.40 3.20
N TYR A 51 12.42 -16.08 3.25
CA TYR A 51 13.47 -15.36 2.54
C TYR A 51 13.75 -14.02 3.20
N SER A 52 14.93 -13.44 2.99
CA SER A 52 15.17 -12.04 3.32
C SER A 52 14.73 -11.16 2.16
N PHE A 53 13.97 -10.11 2.48
CA PHE A 53 13.56 -9.08 1.54
C PHE A 53 14.26 -7.78 1.90
N SER A 54 14.87 -7.12 0.92
CA SER A 54 15.50 -5.82 1.12
C SER A 54 14.99 -4.78 0.13
N ILE A 55 14.90 -3.54 0.57
CA ILE A 55 14.91 -2.38 -0.33
C ILE A 55 16.34 -1.86 -0.36
N VAL A 56 16.92 -1.73 -1.55
CA VAL A 56 18.25 -1.17 -1.77
C VAL A 56 18.10 0.16 -2.50
N LEU A 57 18.64 1.25 -1.93
CA LEU A 57 18.70 2.57 -2.56
C LEU A 57 20.04 2.73 -3.28
N TYR A 58 20.01 3.32 -4.46
CA TYR A 58 21.17 3.49 -5.34
C TYR A 58 21.37 4.95 -5.75
N SER A 59 22.63 5.38 -5.76
CA SER A 59 23.07 6.54 -6.51
C SER A 59 23.15 6.16 -7.99
N VAL A 60 22.77 7.10 -8.85
CA VAL A 60 22.78 6.94 -10.31
C VAL A 60 23.97 7.71 -10.90
N TYR A 61 24.75 7.07 -11.78
CA TYR A 61 25.90 7.69 -12.46
C TYR A 61 25.91 7.34 -13.94
N GLY A 62 26.16 8.33 -14.81
CA GLY A 62 26.25 8.09 -16.26
C GLY A 62 24.93 7.73 -16.93
N LEU A 63 23.79 7.95 -16.26
CA LEU A 63 22.46 7.81 -16.85
C LEU A 63 22.09 9.12 -17.57
N GLY A 64 21.65 9.01 -18.82
CA GLY A 64 21.02 10.12 -19.55
C GLY A 64 19.56 10.32 -19.15
N ALA A 65 18.92 11.31 -19.78
CA ALA A 65 17.49 11.55 -19.63
C ALA A 65 16.68 10.28 -19.96
N SER A 66 15.59 10.06 -19.24
CA SER A 66 14.63 9.03 -19.58
C SER A 66 13.94 9.35 -20.92
N PRO A 67 13.32 8.35 -21.59
CA PRO A 67 12.67 8.53 -22.89
C PRO A 67 11.60 9.63 -22.93
N ASP A 68 11.10 10.01 -21.76
CA ASP A 68 10.06 11.00 -21.54
C ASP A 68 10.64 12.40 -21.20
N GLY A 69 11.97 12.53 -21.22
CA GLY A 69 12.70 13.78 -20.96
C GLY A 69 13.04 14.02 -19.49
N GLY A 70 12.63 13.14 -18.56
CA GLY A 70 12.96 13.26 -17.15
C GLY A 70 14.45 13.06 -16.85
N TRP A 71 14.98 13.77 -15.85
CA TRP A 71 16.38 13.65 -15.43
C TRP A 71 16.53 12.67 -14.26
N PRO A 72 17.42 11.67 -14.31
CA PRO A 72 17.56 10.66 -13.26
C PRO A 72 18.03 11.27 -11.94
N VAL A 73 17.41 10.84 -10.83
CA VAL A 73 17.70 11.36 -9.49
C VAL A 73 18.34 10.31 -8.59
N TYR A 74 17.65 9.19 -8.39
CA TYR A 74 18.17 8.02 -7.69
C TYR A 74 17.41 6.78 -8.17
N ALA A 75 17.85 5.59 -7.78
CA ALA A 75 17.11 4.37 -8.05
C ALA A 75 16.88 3.56 -6.78
N PHE A 76 15.90 2.68 -6.80
CA PHE A 76 15.76 1.65 -5.78
C PHE A 76 15.50 0.30 -6.44
N ALA A 77 15.78 -0.78 -5.72
CA ALA A 77 15.42 -2.12 -6.14
C ALA A 77 14.99 -2.95 -4.94
N PHE A 78 14.20 -3.99 -5.20
CA PHE A 78 14.06 -5.08 -4.24
C PHE A 78 15.21 -6.05 -4.40
N ALA A 79 15.59 -6.70 -3.30
CA ALA A 79 16.49 -7.84 -3.31
C ALA A 79 15.87 -8.99 -2.50
N VAL A 80 15.98 -10.21 -3.02
CA VAL A 80 15.61 -11.44 -2.32
C VAL A 80 16.89 -12.20 -2.00
N ASN A 81 17.17 -12.47 -0.74
CA ASN A 81 18.41 -13.12 -0.31
C ASN A 81 19.67 -12.42 -0.87
N GLY A 82 19.65 -11.09 -0.89
CA GLY A 82 20.74 -10.25 -1.45
C GLY A 82 20.76 -10.15 -2.97
N MET A 83 19.88 -10.85 -3.69
CA MET A 83 19.86 -10.86 -5.15
C MET A 83 18.84 -9.87 -5.72
N VAL A 84 19.32 -8.90 -6.50
CA VAL A 84 18.53 -8.05 -7.40
C VAL A 84 18.60 -8.68 -8.80
N SER A 85 17.53 -9.31 -9.24
CA SER A 85 17.52 -10.06 -10.50
C SER A 85 16.12 -10.28 -11.07
N PRO A 86 15.92 -10.14 -12.40
CA PRO A 86 14.66 -10.49 -13.05
C PRO A 86 14.34 -12.00 -13.03
N ALA A 87 15.32 -12.84 -12.66
CA ALA A 87 15.13 -14.28 -12.48
C ALA A 87 14.30 -14.63 -11.24
N VAL A 88 14.18 -13.71 -10.29
CA VAL A 88 13.29 -13.86 -9.14
C VAL A 88 11.92 -13.30 -9.49
N THR A 89 10.86 -13.96 -9.02
CA THR A 89 9.48 -13.46 -9.18
C THR A 89 8.71 -13.65 -7.87
N PHE A 90 8.01 -12.62 -7.42
CA PHE A 90 7.06 -12.74 -6.32
C PHE A 90 5.76 -13.37 -6.81
N VAL A 91 5.35 -14.45 -6.14
CA VAL A 91 4.22 -15.28 -6.55
C VAL A 91 3.32 -15.65 -5.38
N ASP A 92 2.10 -16.09 -5.68
CA ASP A 92 1.23 -16.76 -4.73
C ASP A 92 1.57 -18.28 -4.64
N SER A 93 0.83 -19.02 -3.80
CA SER A 93 1.02 -20.46 -3.63
C SER A 93 0.73 -21.29 -4.88
N MET A 94 0.09 -20.70 -5.91
CA MET A 94 -0.17 -21.31 -7.21
C MET A 94 0.85 -20.88 -8.27
N GLY A 95 1.89 -20.12 -7.89
CA GLY A 95 2.88 -19.59 -8.82
C GLY A 95 2.41 -18.39 -9.65
N LYS A 96 1.23 -17.81 -9.36
CA LYS A 96 0.75 -16.63 -10.08
C LYS A 96 1.43 -15.37 -9.56
N PRO A 97 1.75 -14.38 -10.42
CA PRO A 97 2.40 -13.16 -9.99
C PRO A 97 1.66 -12.46 -8.85
N ARG A 98 2.39 -12.15 -7.78
CA ARG A 98 1.85 -11.49 -6.59
C ARG A 98 2.70 -10.26 -6.26
N PRO A 99 2.24 -9.05 -6.64
CA PRO A 99 3.04 -7.85 -6.51
C PRO A 99 3.26 -7.45 -5.06
N ILE A 100 4.44 -6.88 -4.81
CA ILE A 100 4.79 -6.15 -3.59
C ILE A 100 4.13 -4.78 -3.67
N ILE A 101 3.39 -4.43 -2.63
CA ILE A 101 2.78 -3.10 -2.56
C ILE A 101 3.87 -2.12 -2.14
N THR A 102 4.09 -1.11 -2.96
CA THR A 102 5.19 -0.17 -2.79
C THR A 102 4.64 1.23 -2.65
N ILE A 103 5.04 1.92 -1.59
CA ILE A 103 4.73 3.34 -1.40
C ILE A 103 6.03 4.11 -1.55
N ALA A 104 6.03 5.11 -2.43
CA ALA A 104 7.13 6.04 -2.60
C ALA A 104 6.67 7.45 -2.23
N TYR A 105 7.43 8.12 -1.37
CA TYR A 105 7.26 9.55 -1.11
C TYR A 105 8.17 10.33 -2.06
N MET A 106 7.58 10.96 -3.06
CA MET A 106 8.31 11.73 -4.08
C MET A 106 7.52 12.96 -4.53
N PRO A 107 8.19 13.97 -5.10
CA PRO A 107 7.51 15.10 -5.74
C PRO A 107 6.50 14.65 -6.80
N ASP A 108 5.44 15.42 -6.97
CA ASP A 108 4.33 15.08 -7.87
C ASP A 108 4.66 15.24 -9.37
N ASN A 109 5.84 15.75 -9.67
CA ASN A 109 6.41 15.86 -11.01
C ASN A 109 7.46 14.79 -11.33
N TRP A 110 7.66 13.82 -10.43
CA TRP A 110 8.57 12.71 -10.66
C TRP A 110 7.85 11.50 -11.24
N SER A 111 8.57 10.74 -12.06
CA SER A 111 8.15 9.41 -12.50
C SER A 111 9.24 8.39 -12.17
N SER A 112 9.01 7.13 -12.53
CA SER A 112 10.06 6.12 -12.49
C SER A 112 10.03 5.21 -13.71
N TRP A 113 11.20 4.66 -14.01
CA TRP A 113 11.39 3.73 -15.10
C TRP A 113 12.04 2.44 -14.62
N THR A 114 11.48 1.30 -15.03
CA THR A 114 12.11 0.00 -14.86
C THR A 114 13.42 -0.05 -15.66
N TRP A 115 14.52 -0.44 -14.99
CA TRP A 115 15.86 -0.52 -15.55
C TRP A 115 16.31 -1.97 -15.76
N LEU A 116 16.65 -2.35 -17.00
CA LEU A 116 16.99 -3.73 -17.37
C LEU A 116 18.30 -3.82 -18.16
N GLY A 117 18.87 -5.02 -18.23
CA GLY A 117 20.09 -5.30 -19.00
C GLY A 117 21.39 -4.92 -18.28
N TYR A 118 21.33 -4.73 -16.95
CA TYR A 118 22.49 -4.50 -16.11
C TYR A 118 23.21 -5.80 -15.76
N LYS A 119 24.49 -5.69 -15.40
CA LYS A 119 25.26 -6.73 -14.73
C LYS A 119 25.41 -6.37 -13.26
N ALA A 120 25.02 -7.26 -12.37
CA ALA A 120 25.27 -7.12 -10.94
C ALA A 120 26.71 -7.54 -10.61
N LEU A 121 27.41 -6.72 -9.82
CA LEU A 121 28.72 -7.03 -9.25
C LEU A 121 28.55 -7.58 -7.83
N SER A 122 29.61 -8.21 -7.29
CA SER A 122 29.58 -8.84 -5.96
C SER A 122 29.34 -7.86 -4.81
N ASN A 123 29.67 -6.58 -5.01
CA ASN A 123 29.42 -5.51 -4.04
C ASN A 123 28.00 -4.90 -4.16
N GLY A 124 27.12 -5.48 -4.99
CA GLY A 124 25.77 -4.98 -5.23
C GLY A 124 25.67 -3.84 -6.26
N THR A 125 26.79 -3.30 -6.76
CA THR A 125 26.78 -2.31 -7.84
C THR A 125 26.22 -2.93 -9.12
N LEU A 126 25.33 -2.19 -9.80
CA LEU A 126 24.76 -2.60 -11.08
C LEU A 126 25.37 -1.75 -12.19
N VAL A 127 25.97 -2.40 -13.20
CA VAL A 127 26.67 -1.73 -14.30
C VAL A 127 25.97 -2.00 -15.62
N GLY A 128 25.81 -0.96 -16.43
CA GLY A 128 25.09 -0.98 -17.70
C GLY A 128 23.57 -0.93 -17.53
N GLY A 129 22.87 -1.45 -18.54
CA GLY A 129 21.42 -1.45 -18.63
C GLY A 129 20.83 -0.22 -19.33
N ARG A 130 19.50 -0.17 -19.37
CA ARG A 130 18.71 0.87 -20.03
C ARG A 130 17.31 0.97 -19.43
N TYR A 131 16.67 2.12 -19.64
CA TYR A 131 15.24 2.29 -19.42
C TYR A 131 14.46 1.32 -20.30
N ALA A 132 13.57 0.53 -19.69
CA ALA A 132 12.75 -0.45 -20.40
C ALA A 132 11.33 0.06 -20.63
N PHE A 133 10.63 0.46 -19.57
CA PHE A 133 9.28 1.01 -19.61
C PHE A 133 9.01 1.86 -18.37
N VAL A 134 8.10 2.82 -18.52
CA VAL A 134 7.64 3.69 -17.43
C VAL A 134 6.79 2.90 -16.44
N ASP A 135 6.98 3.15 -15.15
CA ASP A 135 6.21 2.52 -14.10
C ASP A 135 4.90 3.27 -13.87
N LYS A 136 3.84 2.52 -13.50
CA LYS A 136 2.54 3.10 -13.21
C LYS A 136 2.37 3.26 -11.71
N TRP A 137 2.06 4.47 -11.29
CA TRP A 137 1.83 4.81 -9.89
C TRP A 137 0.43 5.41 -9.72
N TYR A 138 -0.21 5.07 -8.60
CA TYR A 138 -1.38 5.78 -8.10
C TYR A 138 -0.89 6.93 -7.23
N TYR A 139 -1.04 8.16 -7.70
CA TYR A 139 -0.80 9.31 -6.85
C TYR A 139 -1.96 9.45 -5.86
N VAL A 140 -1.66 9.35 -4.56
CA VAL A 140 -2.66 9.41 -3.50
C VAL A 140 -2.65 10.75 -2.74
N GLY A 141 -2.01 11.78 -3.31
CA GLY A 141 -1.89 13.10 -2.69
C GLY A 141 -0.83 13.20 -1.59
N GLY A 142 -0.42 14.42 -1.27
CA GLY A 142 0.57 14.73 -0.23
C GLY A 142 1.90 14.01 -0.44
N GLY A 143 2.37 13.96 -1.69
CA GLY A 143 3.65 13.36 -2.10
C GLY A 143 3.71 11.84 -2.09
N ALA A 144 2.60 11.13 -1.81
CA ALA A 144 2.59 9.67 -1.73
C ALA A 144 2.14 9.02 -3.05
N PHE A 145 2.91 8.04 -3.50
CA PHE A 145 2.67 7.26 -4.72
C PHE A 145 2.63 5.78 -4.40
N VAL A 146 1.64 5.06 -4.92
CA VAL A 146 1.47 3.62 -4.69
C VAL A 146 1.67 2.84 -5.98
N ASN A 147 2.53 1.82 -5.96
CA ASN A 147 2.66 0.83 -7.01
C ASN A 147 2.15 -0.53 -6.52
N ILE A 148 1.37 -1.20 -7.37
CA ILE A 148 0.76 -2.51 -7.12
C ILE A 148 1.08 -3.51 -8.23
N GLN A 149 2.19 -3.32 -8.95
CA GLN A 149 2.58 -4.08 -10.14
C GLN A 149 3.98 -4.69 -10.06
N PHE A 150 4.80 -4.30 -9.08
CA PHE A 150 6.16 -4.82 -8.94
C PHE A 150 6.18 -6.27 -8.45
N VAL A 151 6.46 -7.17 -9.40
CA VAL A 151 6.53 -8.63 -9.20
C VAL A 151 7.94 -9.19 -9.36
N LYS A 152 8.89 -8.40 -9.85
CA LYS A 152 10.29 -8.82 -10.06
C LYS A 152 11.24 -7.84 -9.38
N PRO A 153 12.28 -8.31 -8.66
CA PRO A 153 13.30 -7.44 -8.08
C PRO A 153 14.25 -6.96 -9.18
N VAL A 154 13.87 -5.85 -9.81
CA VAL A 154 14.68 -5.10 -10.76
C VAL A 154 14.78 -3.65 -10.25
N PRO A 155 15.77 -2.86 -10.70
CA PRO A 155 15.85 -1.46 -10.31
C PRO A 155 14.79 -0.61 -11.00
N TRP A 156 14.28 0.36 -10.26
CA TRP A 156 13.41 1.44 -10.73
C TRP A 156 14.14 2.76 -10.52
N VAL A 157 14.40 3.48 -11.61
CA VAL A 157 15.10 4.76 -11.61
C VAL A 157 14.06 5.86 -11.54
N PHE A 158 14.09 6.67 -10.47
CA PHE A 158 13.27 7.87 -10.39
C PHE A 158 13.86 8.98 -11.25
N THR A 159 12.99 9.68 -11.96
CA THR A 159 13.35 10.80 -12.83
C THR A 159 12.51 12.02 -12.48
N ALA A 160 13.17 13.18 -12.37
CA ALA A 160 12.52 14.47 -12.24
C ALA A 160 12.09 14.94 -13.62
N GLY A 161 10.78 14.98 -13.87
CA GLY A 161 10.22 15.25 -15.19
C GLY A 161 9.26 16.44 -15.21
N PRO A 162 8.72 16.77 -16.39
CA PRO A 162 7.73 17.83 -16.57
C PRO A 162 6.29 17.38 -16.26
N TYR A 163 6.11 16.16 -15.73
CA TYR A 163 4.79 15.61 -15.47
C TYR A 163 4.14 16.26 -14.26
N SER A 164 2.83 16.15 -14.14
CA SER A 164 2.12 16.44 -12.90
C SER A 164 1.07 15.36 -12.72
N TYR A 165 1.21 14.59 -11.65
CA TYR A 165 0.22 13.59 -11.29
C TYR A 165 -0.95 14.24 -10.58
N MET A 166 -2.15 13.79 -10.91
CA MET A 166 -3.37 14.15 -10.18
C MET A 166 -3.92 12.92 -9.42
N PRO A 167 -4.48 13.12 -8.22
CA PRO A 167 -5.20 12.08 -7.51
C PRO A 167 -6.29 11.42 -8.39
N GLN A 168 -6.34 10.09 -8.40
CA GLN A 168 -7.37 9.32 -9.13
C GLN A 168 -8.60 9.01 -8.27
N PHE A 169 -8.88 9.87 -7.28
CA PHE A 169 -10.00 9.76 -6.35
C PHE A 169 -10.51 11.15 -6.02
N ALA A 170 -11.75 11.24 -5.57
CA ALA A 170 -12.35 12.47 -5.09
C ALA A 170 -12.31 12.53 -3.57
N THR A 171 -12.08 13.70 -3.00
CA THR A 171 -12.23 13.95 -1.56
C THR A 171 -13.36 14.93 -1.33
N PHE A 172 -14.18 14.68 -0.32
CA PHE A 172 -15.23 15.61 0.08
C PHE A 172 -15.50 15.55 1.59
N LYS A 173 -16.07 16.65 2.10
CA LYS A 173 -16.55 16.74 3.47
C LYS A 173 -18.04 16.38 3.51
N PRO A 174 -18.45 15.41 4.34
CA PRO A 174 -19.86 15.10 4.51
C PRO A 174 -20.59 16.25 5.23
N PRO A 175 -21.94 16.29 5.15
CA PRO A 175 -22.73 17.23 5.93
C PRO A 175 -22.43 17.12 7.43
N MET A 176 -22.42 18.25 8.14
CA MET A 176 -22.22 18.24 9.60
C MET A 176 -23.31 17.42 10.29
N SER A 177 -22.89 16.53 11.19
CA SER A 177 -23.79 15.75 12.04
C SER A 177 -23.90 16.38 13.42
N SER A 178 -25.09 16.35 14.01
CA SER A 178 -25.39 16.79 15.39
C SER A 178 -25.22 15.69 16.44
N ALA A 179 -24.56 14.58 16.10
CA ALA A 179 -24.41 13.44 17.02
C ALA A 179 -23.65 13.83 18.30
N ALA A 180 -24.23 13.52 19.47
CA ALA A 180 -23.62 13.80 20.77
C ALA A 180 -22.53 12.79 21.17
N SER A 181 -22.56 11.58 20.57
CA SER A 181 -21.57 10.52 20.80
C SER A 181 -21.48 9.60 19.57
N GLY A 182 -20.33 8.97 19.37
CA GLY A 182 -20.06 8.01 18.31
C GLY A 182 -19.06 8.52 17.27
N LEU A 183 -19.14 7.95 16.07
CA LEU A 183 -18.26 8.28 14.95
C LEU A 183 -18.95 9.27 14.02
N VAL A 184 -18.38 10.48 13.87
CA VAL A 184 -18.89 11.50 12.94
C VAL A 184 -17.94 11.63 11.77
N PRO A 185 -18.40 11.39 10.52
CA PRO A 185 -17.50 11.44 9.37
C PRO A 185 -17.05 12.88 9.14
N VAL A 186 -15.77 13.05 8.85
CA VAL A 186 -15.09 14.36 8.69
C VAL A 186 -14.63 14.57 7.26
N GLU A 187 -14.09 13.52 6.65
CA GLU A 187 -13.58 13.54 5.28
C GLU A 187 -13.72 12.15 4.68
N ILE A 188 -14.08 12.10 3.39
CA ILE A 188 -14.27 10.88 2.63
C ILE A 188 -13.44 10.99 1.35
N ALA A 189 -12.59 9.99 1.10
CA ALA A 189 -11.99 9.76 -0.21
C ALA A 189 -12.73 8.64 -0.91
N GLU A 190 -13.07 8.83 -2.19
CA GLU A 190 -13.89 7.91 -2.96
C GLU A 190 -13.32 7.68 -4.37
N ALA A 191 -13.33 6.43 -4.82
CA ALA A 191 -12.99 6.06 -6.19
C ALA A 191 -13.83 4.90 -6.72
N ALA A 192 -14.05 4.89 -8.04
CA ALA A 192 -14.55 3.73 -8.74
C ALA A 192 -13.43 2.71 -8.94
N ILE A 193 -13.61 1.50 -8.40
CA ILE A 193 -12.61 0.43 -8.44
C ILE A 193 -13.03 -0.63 -9.45
N ASN A 194 -12.08 -1.07 -10.27
CA ASN A 194 -12.17 -2.31 -11.02
C ASN A 194 -11.33 -3.36 -10.30
N GLY A 195 -11.96 -4.42 -9.79
CA GLY A 195 -11.32 -5.45 -8.98
C GLY A 195 -10.19 -6.21 -9.68
N THR A 196 -10.15 -6.23 -11.01
CA THR A 196 -9.00 -6.82 -11.74
C THR A 196 -7.78 -5.89 -11.75
N ILE A 197 -7.99 -4.58 -11.67
CA ILE A 197 -6.93 -3.56 -11.75
C ILE A 197 -6.45 -3.17 -10.36
N GLY A 198 -7.36 -3.03 -9.39
CA GLY A 198 -7.08 -2.47 -8.08
C GLY A 198 -7.11 -0.94 -8.05
N GLY A 199 -6.57 -0.36 -6.99
CA GLY A 199 -6.51 1.10 -6.80
C GLY A 199 -5.89 1.48 -5.46
N ALA A 200 -5.74 2.78 -5.23
CA ALA A 200 -5.31 3.31 -3.94
C ALA A 200 -5.90 4.70 -3.71
N LEU A 201 -6.15 5.03 -2.44
CA LEU A 201 -6.67 6.32 -2.01
C LEU A 201 -6.22 6.61 -0.58
N ARG A 202 -6.33 7.88 -0.19
CA ARG A 202 -5.81 8.38 1.09
C ARG A 202 -6.80 9.34 1.74
N VAL A 203 -6.91 9.25 3.06
CA VAL A 203 -7.57 10.25 3.91
C VAL A 203 -6.70 10.46 5.14
N GLY A 204 -6.36 11.73 5.44
CA GLY A 204 -5.44 12.06 6.52
C GLY A 204 -4.11 11.32 6.41
N ASN A 205 -3.80 10.51 7.42
CA ASN A 205 -2.58 9.71 7.53
C ASN A 205 -2.77 8.21 7.16
N ILE A 206 -3.94 7.85 6.60
CA ILE A 206 -4.24 6.48 6.16
C ILE A 206 -4.19 6.41 4.64
N ILE A 207 -3.42 5.45 4.12
CA ILE A 207 -3.45 5.03 2.72
C ILE A 207 -4.11 3.66 2.66
N ALA A 208 -5.17 3.53 1.89
CA ALA A 208 -5.81 2.25 1.58
C ALA A 208 -5.43 1.82 0.16
N VAL A 209 -4.89 0.62 0.03
CA VAL A 209 -4.47 0.01 -1.22
C VAL A 209 -5.35 -1.20 -1.49
N ILE A 210 -6.07 -1.17 -2.59
CA ILE A 210 -6.89 -2.25 -3.10
C ILE A 210 -6.03 -3.06 -4.08
N PRO A 211 -5.56 -4.27 -3.70
CA PRO A 211 -4.69 -5.02 -4.59
C PRO A 211 -5.43 -5.51 -5.84
N PRO A 212 -4.74 -5.72 -6.97
CA PRO A 212 -5.34 -6.35 -8.14
C PRO A 212 -5.88 -7.74 -7.78
N GLY A 213 -7.03 -8.09 -8.36
CA GLY A 213 -7.78 -9.30 -8.03
C GLY A 213 -8.70 -9.18 -6.82
N THR A 214 -9.01 -7.97 -6.34
CA THR A 214 -9.90 -7.72 -5.19
C THR A 214 -11.28 -7.26 -5.64
N TYR A 215 -12.24 -8.18 -5.56
CA TYR A 215 -13.66 -8.00 -5.88
C TYR A 215 -14.44 -7.67 -4.61
N LEU A 216 -15.64 -7.13 -4.78
CA LEU A 216 -16.58 -6.93 -3.68
C LEU A 216 -17.64 -8.02 -3.73
N SER A 217 -17.99 -8.63 -2.60
CA SER A 217 -19.13 -9.53 -2.51
C SER A 217 -20.11 -9.08 -1.44
N ASP A 218 -21.39 -9.25 -1.68
CA ASP A 218 -22.45 -9.04 -0.68
C ASP A 218 -23.05 -10.36 -0.14
N GLY A 219 -22.38 -11.48 -0.43
CA GLY A 219 -22.81 -12.84 -0.10
C GLY A 219 -23.68 -13.51 -1.19
N GLN A 220 -24.24 -12.73 -2.12
CA GLN A 220 -25.05 -13.25 -3.22
C GLN A 220 -24.40 -12.96 -4.58
N THR A 221 -23.90 -11.74 -4.74
CA THR A 221 -23.27 -11.26 -5.97
C THR A 221 -21.81 -10.92 -5.72
N MET A 222 -20.96 -11.19 -6.72
CA MET A 222 -19.59 -10.68 -6.78
C MET A 222 -19.52 -9.54 -7.80
N TYR A 223 -19.16 -8.35 -7.33
CA TYR A 223 -19.02 -7.15 -8.14
C TYR A 223 -17.57 -6.98 -8.58
N LYS A 224 -17.36 -6.96 -9.90
CA LYS A 224 -16.07 -6.60 -10.51
C LYS A 224 -15.81 -5.10 -10.44
N THR A 225 -16.86 -4.29 -10.54
CA THR A 225 -16.77 -2.84 -10.41
C THR A 225 -17.58 -2.40 -9.22
N TYR A 226 -17.00 -1.60 -8.34
CA TYR A 226 -17.66 -1.09 -7.15
C TYR A 226 -17.09 0.28 -6.78
N ASN A 227 -17.88 1.04 -6.03
CA ASN A 227 -17.41 2.27 -5.44
C ASN A 227 -16.77 1.94 -4.08
N PHE A 228 -15.54 2.41 -3.88
CA PHE A 228 -14.81 2.24 -2.64
C PHE A 228 -14.54 3.60 -2.02
N SER A 229 -14.79 3.70 -0.72
CA SER A 229 -14.46 4.89 0.04
C SER A 229 -13.62 4.56 1.26
N LEU A 230 -12.69 5.45 1.58
CA LEU A 230 -12.01 5.54 2.86
C LEU A 230 -12.58 6.75 3.60
N ILE A 231 -12.97 6.57 4.86
CA ILE A 231 -13.63 7.61 5.65
C ILE A 231 -12.81 7.87 6.89
N TYR A 232 -12.56 9.14 7.20
CA TYR A 232 -12.05 9.57 8.49
C TYR A 232 -13.22 10.04 9.37
N TYR A 233 -13.24 9.55 10.60
CA TYR A 233 -14.22 9.90 11.62
C TYR A 233 -13.57 10.60 12.82
N ALA A 234 -14.21 11.66 13.29
CA ALA A 234 -14.02 12.15 14.64
C ALA A 234 -14.67 11.18 15.63
N THR A 235 -14.03 10.99 16.79
CA THR A 235 -14.48 10.11 17.86
C THR A 235 -15.12 10.95 18.98
N LEU A 236 -16.44 11.18 18.89
CA LEU A 236 -17.15 12.02 19.86
C LEU A 236 -17.57 11.21 21.08
N SER A 237 -17.12 11.61 22.28
CA SER A 237 -17.54 11.06 23.56
C SER A 237 -17.53 9.52 23.59
N MET A 238 -16.56 8.90 22.93
CA MET A 238 -16.44 7.45 22.84
C MET A 238 -15.65 6.90 24.04
N PRO A 239 -16.08 5.77 24.62
CA PRO A 239 -15.32 5.15 25.69
C PRO A 239 -14.01 4.57 25.14
N GLY A 240 -12.97 4.64 25.97
CA GLY A 240 -11.71 3.96 25.73
C GLY A 240 -11.75 2.47 26.06
N ILE A 241 -10.67 1.76 25.74
CA ILE A 241 -10.44 0.36 26.14
C ILE A 241 -9.08 0.27 26.81
N GLY A 242 -8.99 -0.50 27.90
CA GLY A 242 -7.70 -0.81 28.53
C GLY A 242 -6.91 0.41 29.01
N GLY A 243 -7.59 1.49 29.41
CA GLY A 243 -6.97 2.75 29.82
C GLY A 243 -6.56 3.68 28.67
N MET A 244 -6.64 3.24 27.42
CA MET A 244 -6.35 4.06 26.23
C MET A 244 -7.57 4.86 25.81
N ALA A 245 -7.35 6.05 25.25
CA ALA A 245 -8.41 6.93 24.75
C ALA A 245 -8.51 6.88 23.22
N PRO A 246 -9.72 6.95 22.65
CA PRO A 246 -9.89 7.10 21.21
C PRO A 246 -9.47 8.50 20.77
N PHE A 247 -8.73 8.57 19.66
CA PHE A 247 -8.28 9.85 19.09
C PHE A 247 -8.64 10.02 17.61
N GLY A 248 -9.07 8.95 16.96
CA GLY A 248 -9.48 8.97 15.55
C GLY A 248 -9.99 7.61 15.14
N ALA A 249 -10.80 7.57 14.07
CA ALA A 249 -11.29 6.31 13.54
C ALA A 249 -11.41 6.40 12.03
N TYR A 250 -11.36 5.23 11.39
CA TYR A 250 -11.54 5.14 9.95
C TYR A 250 -12.43 3.96 9.62
N ALA A 251 -13.05 3.98 8.45
CA ALA A 251 -13.74 2.83 7.90
C ALA A 251 -13.58 2.79 6.39
N PHE A 252 -13.75 1.61 5.82
CA PHE A 252 -14.12 1.52 4.42
C PHE A 252 -15.63 1.64 4.30
N ALA A 253 -16.08 2.20 3.19
CA ALA A 253 -17.42 1.97 2.68
C ALA A 253 -17.34 1.32 1.30
N ALA A 254 -18.31 0.48 1.01
CA ALA A 254 -18.50 -0.11 -0.30
C ALA A 254 -19.87 0.30 -0.82
N ASN A 255 -19.91 0.86 -2.03
CA ASN A 255 -21.13 1.40 -2.64
C ASN A 255 -21.86 2.39 -1.71
N GLY A 256 -21.10 3.29 -1.08
CA GLY A 256 -21.61 4.34 -0.19
C GLY A 256 -22.01 3.87 1.21
N VAL A 257 -21.81 2.60 1.56
CA VAL A 257 -22.28 2.03 2.83
C VAL A 257 -21.15 1.37 3.62
N VAL A 258 -21.05 1.71 4.90
CA VAL A 258 -20.26 0.99 5.90
C VAL A 258 -21.11 -0.17 6.42
N SER A 259 -20.74 -1.40 6.09
CA SER A 259 -21.51 -2.59 6.46
C SER A 259 -20.69 -3.88 6.37
N ALA A 260 -20.81 -4.71 7.39
CA ALA A 260 -20.25 -6.06 7.43
C ALA A 260 -20.93 -7.05 6.44
N LYS A 261 -22.05 -6.65 5.80
CA LYS A 261 -22.67 -7.40 4.68
C LYS A 261 -21.67 -7.59 3.55
N TYR A 262 -20.89 -6.54 3.26
CA TYR A 262 -19.91 -6.57 2.20
C TYR A 262 -18.61 -7.23 2.67
N THR A 263 -17.96 -7.94 1.76
CA THR A 263 -16.65 -8.56 1.98
C THR A 263 -15.79 -8.40 0.72
N PHE A 264 -14.54 -8.01 0.88
CA PHE A 264 -13.55 -7.99 -0.18
C PHE A 264 -13.00 -9.40 -0.39
N VAL A 265 -13.09 -9.90 -1.62
CA VAL A 265 -12.79 -11.29 -1.97
C VAL A 265 -11.96 -11.38 -3.25
N ASN A 266 -11.29 -12.50 -3.46
CA ASN A 266 -10.65 -12.82 -4.73
C ASN A 266 -11.66 -13.45 -5.71
N ALA A 267 -11.21 -13.80 -6.91
CA ALA A 267 -12.05 -14.42 -7.94
C ALA A 267 -12.65 -15.79 -7.52
N ALA A 268 -12.06 -16.47 -6.52
CA ALA A 268 -12.56 -17.72 -5.95
C ALA A 268 -13.50 -17.48 -4.75
N GLY A 269 -13.80 -16.24 -4.40
CA GLY A 269 -14.65 -15.88 -3.25
C GLY A 269 -13.94 -15.95 -1.90
N SER A 270 -12.63 -16.23 -1.86
CA SER A 270 -11.86 -16.22 -0.60
C SER A 270 -11.53 -14.78 -0.19
N PRO A 271 -11.37 -14.48 1.12
CA PRO A 271 -11.07 -13.12 1.58
C PRO A 271 -9.82 -12.52 0.89
N SER A 272 -9.95 -11.27 0.41
CA SER A 272 -8.86 -10.50 -0.19
C SER A 272 -8.74 -9.17 0.53
N PRO A 273 -7.75 -9.03 1.44
CA PRO A 273 -7.60 -7.84 2.26
C PRO A 273 -7.26 -6.57 1.47
N ILE A 274 -7.84 -5.46 1.92
CA ILE A 274 -7.37 -4.12 1.61
C ILE A 274 -6.15 -3.86 2.48
N VAL A 275 -5.05 -3.47 1.86
CA VAL A 275 -3.83 -3.16 2.59
C VAL A 275 -3.89 -1.73 3.07
N THR A 276 -3.82 -1.55 4.39
CA THR A 276 -3.99 -0.25 5.04
C THR A 276 -2.67 0.14 5.67
N ILE A 277 -2.12 1.28 5.25
CA ILE A 277 -0.91 1.85 5.81
C ILE A 277 -1.32 3.07 6.63
N ALA A 278 -0.96 3.08 7.91
CA ALA A 278 -1.23 4.18 8.82
C ALA A 278 0.09 4.77 9.32
N VAL A 279 0.32 6.06 9.04
CA VAL A 279 1.46 6.79 9.61
C VAL A 279 1.06 7.25 11.00
N LEU A 280 1.25 6.36 11.97
CA LEU A 280 0.89 6.53 13.38
C LEU A 280 2.06 6.08 14.27
N PRO A 281 2.17 6.63 15.49
CA PRO A 281 3.15 6.15 16.47
C PRO A 281 3.00 4.66 16.77
N SER A 282 4.10 3.98 17.08
CA SER A 282 4.16 2.54 17.37
C SER A 282 3.31 2.10 18.56
N GLU A 283 2.99 3.04 19.46
CA GLU A 283 2.20 2.81 20.67
C GLU A 283 0.69 2.80 20.37
N THR A 284 0.32 3.12 19.14
CA THR A 284 -1.08 3.13 18.70
C THR A 284 -1.56 1.71 18.49
N THR A 285 -2.74 1.41 19.04
CA THR A 285 -3.52 0.21 18.65
C THR A 285 -4.81 0.64 17.98
N SER A 286 -5.50 -0.31 17.35
CA SER A 286 -6.87 -0.09 16.92
C SER A 286 -7.75 -1.27 17.25
N TRP A 287 -9.04 -0.98 17.37
CA TRP A 287 -10.07 -1.99 17.58
C TRP A 287 -11.16 -1.85 16.54
N THR A 288 -11.58 -2.98 15.98
CA THR A 288 -12.78 -3.06 15.16
C THR A 288 -14.00 -2.72 16.02
N TRP A 289 -14.79 -1.77 15.56
CA TRP A 289 -16.01 -1.29 16.21
C TRP A 289 -17.20 -1.49 15.28
N LEU A 290 -18.10 -2.42 15.63
CA LEU A 290 -19.18 -2.81 14.75
C LEU A 290 -20.46 -1.99 15.00
N PRO A 291 -21.03 -1.33 13.97
CA PRO A 291 -22.35 -0.74 14.06
C PRO A 291 -23.45 -1.80 14.20
N SER A 292 -24.60 -1.41 14.73
CA SER A 292 -25.79 -2.29 14.82
C SER A 292 -26.38 -2.69 13.47
N GLY A 293 -26.03 -1.98 12.39
CA GLY A 293 -26.49 -2.25 11.03
C GLY A 293 -25.72 -1.44 9.99
N PRO A 294 -26.11 -1.52 8.71
CA PRO A 294 -25.53 -0.73 7.64
C PRO A 294 -25.70 0.77 7.88
N VAL A 295 -24.65 1.56 7.64
CA VAL A 295 -24.69 3.03 7.77
C VAL A 295 -24.17 3.68 6.51
N GLN A 296 -24.84 4.73 6.05
CA GLN A 296 -24.37 5.54 4.92
C GLN A 296 -23.03 6.21 5.27
N GLN A 297 -22.11 6.27 4.33
CA GLN A 297 -20.77 6.82 4.54
C GLN A 297 -20.77 8.28 5.03
N THR A 298 -21.82 9.03 4.71
CA THR A 298 -21.99 10.44 5.09
C THR A 298 -22.71 10.63 6.43
N SER A 299 -23.16 9.55 7.07
CA SER A 299 -23.91 9.59 8.32
C SER A 299 -23.02 9.26 9.52
N ALA A 300 -23.35 9.85 10.67
CA ALA A 300 -22.74 9.47 11.93
C ALA A 300 -23.15 8.04 12.33
N ILE A 301 -22.24 7.34 13.00
CA ILE A 301 -22.46 6.02 13.57
C ILE A 301 -22.53 6.17 15.08
N VAL A 302 -23.75 6.13 15.63
CA VAL A 302 -24.02 6.43 17.05
C VAL A 302 -24.16 5.19 17.95
N ASN A 303 -24.40 4.02 17.35
CA ASN A 303 -24.63 2.76 18.07
C ASN A 303 -23.72 1.66 17.53
N GLY A 304 -22.72 1.29 18.31
CA GLY A 304 -21.80 0.21 17.97
C GLY A 304 -20.99 -0.25 19.17
N THR A 305 -20.25 -1.34 18.99
CA THR A 305 -19.48 -1.98 20.07
C THR A 305 -18.13 -2.43 19.57
N TYR A 306 -17.11 -2.26 20.40
CA TYR A 306 -15.79 -2.84 20.18
C TYR A 306 -15.89 -4.37 20.19
N LYS A 307 -15.21 -5.02 19.26
CA LYS A 307 -15.25 -6.49 19.13
C LYS A 307 -13.90 -7.14 19.40
N PHE A 308 -12.87 -6.73 18.67
CA PHE A 308 -11.54 -7.32 18.76
C PHE A 308 -10.49 -6.28 18.37
N ALA A 309 -9.29 -6.46 18.92
CA ALA A 309 -8.12 -5.69 18.54
C ALA A 309 -7.72 -6.06 17.11
N ASP A 310 -7.31 -5.06 16.34
CA ASP A 310 -6.78 -5.27 15.00
C ASP A 310 -5.28 -5.60 15.09
N ILE A 311 -4.82 -6.52 14.25
CA ILE A 311 -3.41 -6.94 14.21
C ILE A 311 -2.70 -6.14 13.12
N TRP A 312 -1.57 -5.54 13.49
CA TRP A 312 -0.77 -4.70 12.62
C TRP A 312 0.65 -5.25 12.47
N LEU A 313 1.19 -5.14 11.27
CA LEU A 313 2.62 -5.23 11.02
C LEU A 313 3.25 -3.88 11.37
N TYR A 314 4.28 -3.87 12.19
CA TYR A 314 4.95 -2.65 12.62
C TYR A 314 6.13 -2.33 11.71
N GLY A 315 6.19 -1.08 11.25
CA GLY A 315 7.33 -0.52 10.55
C GLY A 315 7.89 0.70 11.28
N ASP A 316 8.96 1.28 10.72
CA ASP A 316 9.60 2.46 11.28
C ASP A 316 8.78 3.74 11.02
N GLY A 317 7.99 4.13 12.02
CA GLY A 317 7.10 5.30 11.99
C GLY A 317 5.76 5.08 11.28
N TYR A 318 5.35 3.82 11.08
CA TYR A 318 4.06 3.46 10.50
C TYR A 318 3.64 2.04 10.90
N ILE A 319 2.35 1.74 10.74
CA ILE A 319 1.78 0.42 10.93
C ILE A 319 0.99 0.00 9.69
N VAL A 320 0.92 -1.32 9.42
CA VAL A 320 0.25 -1.87 8.24
C VAL A 320 -0.72 -2.97 8.63
N ASN A 321 -1.98 -2.87 8.18
CA ASN A 321 -2.95 -3.94 8.28
C ASN A 321 -3.08 -4.64 6.93
N VAL A 322 -3.02 -5.98 6.98
CA VAL A 322 -3.14 -6.87 5.82
C VAL A 322 -4.28 -7.88 5.99
N GLN A 323 -5.27 -7.56 6.83
CA GLN A 323 -6.35 -8.45 7.25
C GLN A 323 -7.75 -7.86 7.05
N PHE A 324 -7.89 -6.55 6.83
CA PHE A 324 -9.18 -5.91 6.66
C PHE A 324 -9.86 -6.34 5.36
N VAL A 325 -10.91 -7.16 5.53
CA VAL A 325 -11.72 -7.68 4.42
C VAL A 325 -13.17 -7.21 4.46
N LYS A 326 -13.57 -6.44 5.47
CA LYS A 326 -14.95 -5.95 5.62
C LYS A 326 -14.98 -4.43 5.79
N PRO A 327 -15.97 -3.73 5.20
CA PRO A 327 -16.24 -2.32 5.46
C PRO A 327 -16.86 -2.11 6.85
N VAL A 328 -16.01 -2.05 7.86
CA VAL A 328 -16.38 -1.80 9.26
C VAL A 328 -15.46 -0.74 9.85
N PRO A 329 -15.89 0.05 10.84
CA PRO A 329 -14.99 1.00 11.50
C PRO A 329 -13.89 0.33 12.32
N TRP A 330 -12.71 0.94 12.32
CA TRP A 330 -11.63 0.69 13.27
C TRP A 330 -11.28 1.99 13.98
N ILE A 331 -11.20 1.93 15.31
CA ILE A 331 -10.96 3.07 16.18
C ILE A 331 -9.53 2.98 16.67
N PHE A 332 -8.74 4.01 16.39
CA PHE A 332 -7.39 4.14 16.91
C PHE A 332 -7.41 4.66 18.34
N LEU A 333 -6.67 3.97 19.19
CA LEU A 333 -6.55 4.21 20.61
C LEU A 333 -5.09 4.51 20.95
N GLY A 334 -4.87 5.49 21.83
CA GLY A 334 -3.54 5.88 22.29
C GLY A 334 -3.49 6.12 23.80
N PRO A 335 -2.28 6.28 24.37
CA PRO A 335 -2.11 6.74 25.74
C PRO A 335 -2.84 8.07 25.98
N ARG A 336 -3.33 8.26 27.20
CA ARG A 336 -3.86 9.55 27.64
C ARG A 336 -2.74 10.52 27.99
#